data_AF-A0A975I4I2-F1
#
_entry.id   AF-A0A975I4I2-F1
#
_cell.length_a   1.000
_cell.length_b   1.000
_cell.length_c   1.000
_cell.angle_alpha   90.00
_cell.angle_beta   90.00
_cell.angle_gamma   90.00
#
_symmetry.space_group_name_H-M   'P 1'
#
loop_
_entity.id
_entity.type
_entity.pdbx_description
1 polymer ?
#
loop_
_entity_poly.entity_id
_entity_poly.type
_entity_poly.pdbx_seq_one_letter_code
_entity_poly.pdbx_strand_id
1 'polypeptide(L)'
;MKFLSWLSLLIFACGFLFAWLVKPAQNVPAPPESAAIQNSARPRAVTAPLRRDAVAKRQAEARLDRHRASGKDWISEGTEDYPELVAALQREAGFGGLDAESERLLKKIVVSWYDSEPEAALDWALNLGNLADEGVMMSAIVNHCAESDWRAAVAFAERYGAADGREIDMPRIMLEKVMQTLSPEEFVRIDRMFTGASAGNDSRVKVGDDFRFAETLDLYGNDEKPQAVLEEWAQRDFGAVWEWASDRDEPQFKNESSLRALAGIWAAQADDGQIAGFAAYLMGDAGPADAPDRNLEIAWHLLRERPVSEVLPSVLEIAPGNRQDQLNRLLRIGATDLKFGKENDLVRQKLLGQMSPVELIAAFKSNRDAKWLGGTYYKEPLALLGYSPEQIERMLPE
;
A
#
# COMPACT_ATOMS: atom_id res chain seq x y z
N MET A 1 -18.10 -39.23 5.68
CA MET A 1 -16.98 -38.46 5.09
C MET A 1 -16.34 -37.50 6.11
N LYS A 2 -15.90 -37.97 7.29
CA LYS A 2 -15.13 -37.16 8.27
C LYS A 2 -13.84 -37.84 8.76
N PHE A 3 -13.53 -39.03 8.23
CA PHE A 3 -12.35 -39.82 8.64
C PHE A 3 -11.11 -39.65 7.75
N LEU A 4 -11.24 -39.03 6.56
CA LEU A 4 -10.10 -38.83 5.64
C LEU A 4 -9.27 -37.57 5.93
N SER A 5 -9.76 -36.61 6.73
CA SER A 5 -9.04 -35.36 7.03
C SER A 5 -7.94 -35.53 8.09
N TRP A 6 -8.08 -36.51 8.99
CA TRP A 6 -7.09 -36.76 10.04
C TRP A 6 -5.85 -37.53 9.55
N LEU A 7 -5.96 -38.26 8.43
CA LEU A 7 -4.83 -39.04 7.90
C LEU A 7 -3.79 -38.17 7.18
N SER A 8 -4.23 -37.09 6.52
CA SER A 8 -3.34 -36.17 5.81
C SER A 8 -2.50 -35.30 6.76
N LEU A 9 -3.02 -34.98 7.94
CA LEU A 9 -2.30 -34.23 8.98
C LEU A 9 -1.21 -35.07 9.67
N LEU A 10 -1.42 -36.39 9.75
CA LEU A 10 -0.46 -37.33 10.34
C LEU A 10 0.73 -37.63 9.41
N ILE A 11 0.53 -37.60 8.08
CA ILE A 11 1.61 -37.80 7.09
C ILE A 11 2.53 -36.58 7.00
N PHE A 12 2.01 -35.36 7.18
CA PHE A 12 2.84 -34.14 7.19
C PHE A 12 3.68 -33.99 8.47
N ALA A 13 3.15 -34.41 9.63
CA ALA A 13 3.89 -34.38 10.90
C ALA A 13 5.02 -35.43 10.99
N CYS A 14 4.91 -36.57 10.31
CA CYS A 14 5.97 -37.58 10.29
C CYS A 14 7.16 -37.22 9.39
N GLY A 15 6.98 -36.37 8.38
CA GLY A 15 8.08 -35.93 7.51
C GLY A 15 9.09 -35.01 8.21
N PHE A 16 8.62 -34.19 9.17
CA PHE A 16 9.46 -33.21 9.87
C PHE A 16 10.25 -33.79 11.05
N LEU A 17 9.79 -34.90 11.65
CA LEU A 17 10.42 -35.51 12.82
C LEU A 17 11.59 -36.46 12.51
N PHE A 18 11.71 -36.96 11.27
CA PHE A 18 12.80 -37.87 10.90
C PHE A 18 14.12 -37.18 10.48
N ALA A 19 14.11 -35.86 10.27
CA ALA A 19 15.34 -35.09 9.97
C ALA A 19 16.16 -34.72 11.23
N TRP A 20 15.62 -34.91 12.44
CA TRP A 20 16.20 -34.37 13.68
C TRP A 20 16.76 -35.41 14.66
N LEU A 21 16.92 -36.68 14.26
CA LEU A 21 17.22 -37.76 15.19
C LEU A 21 18.33 -38.73 14.74
N VAL A 22 19.49 -38.23 14.29
CA VAL A 22 20.74 -39.01 14.24
C VAL A 22 21.99 -38.15 14.48
N LYS A 23 22.48 -38.09 15.72
CA LYS A 23 23.82 -38.60 16.11
C LYS A 23 24.04 -38.54 17.63
N PRO A 24 24.38 -39.66 18.29
CA PRO A 24 24.85 -39.64 19.66
C PRO A 24 26.30 -39.15 19.74
N ALA A 25 26.62 -38.42 20.81
CA ALA A 25 27.95 -37.95 21.16
C ALA A 25 28.96 -39.10 21.22
N GLN A 26 30.01 -39.03 20.41
CA GLN A 26 31.20 -39.87 20.58
C GLN A 26 32.09 -39.23 21.65
N ASN A 27 32.25 -39.93 22.77
CA ASN A 27 33.24 -39.66 23.79
C ASN A 27 34.65 -39.70 23.16
N VAL A 28 35.29 -38.53 23.10
CA VAL A 28 36.71 -38.40 22.75
C VAL A 28 37.54 -38.72 24.01
N PRO A 29 38.44 -39.73 23.99
CA PRO A 29 39.33 -39.99 25.11
C PRO A 29 40.42 -38.93 25.23
N ALA A 30 40.79 -38.61 26.47
CA ALA A 30 41.85 -37.67 26.81
C ALA A 30 43.21 -38.07 26.20
N PRO A 31 44.02 -37.10 25.74
CA PRO A 31 45.36 -37.40 25.22
C PRO A 31 46.34 -37.69 26.38
N PRO A 32 47.29 -38.62 26.19
CA PRO A 32 48.32 -38.90 27.19
C PRO A 32 49.36 -37.78 27.27
N GLU A 33 49.81 -37.55 28.50
CA GLU A 33 50.90 -36.65 28.88
C GLU A 33 52.24 -37.01 28.18
N SER A 34 52.83 -35.96 27.59
CA SER A 34 54.24 -35.56 27.76
C SER A 34 55.34 -36.62 27.58
N ALA A 35 55.85 -36.74 26.35
CA ALA A 35 57.23 -37.13 26.11
C ALA A 35 58.02 -35.94 25.53
N ALA A 36 58.95 -35.41 26.33
CA ALA A 36 59.87 -34.37 25.93
C ALA A 36 60.86 -34.90 24.87
N ILE A 37 60.79 -34.36 23.66
CA ILE A 37 61.81 -34.55 22.62
C ILE A 37 62.40 -33.18 22.29
N GLN A 38 63.61 -32.94 22.80
CA GLN A 38 64.55 -32.00 22.21
C GLN A 38 64.90 -32.48 20.81
N ASN A 39 64.62 -31.69 19.76
CA ASN A 39 65.33 -31.82 18.50
C ASN A 39 65.23 -30.55 17.62
N SER A 40 66.41 -29.93 17.43
CA SER A 40 66.92 -29.32 16.21
C SER A 40 66.00 -28.42 15.37
N ALA A 41 66.31 -27.12 15.40
CA ALA A 41 65.76 -26.09 14.53
C ALA A 41 65.99 -26.41 13.03
N ARG A 42 64.97 -26.98 12.39
CA ARG A 42 64.77 -26.90 10.94
C ARG A 42 63.96 -25.64 10.63
N PRO A 43 64.21 -24.94 9.50
CA PRO A 43 63.39 -23.82 9.08
C PRO A 43 61.94 -24.25 8.97
N ARG A 44 61.09 -23.68 9.85
CA ARG A 44 59.67 -23.96 9.95
C ARG A 44 59.04 -23.65 8.58
N ALA A 45 58.44 -24.65 7.94
CA ALA A 45 57.74 -24.51 6.67
C ALA A 45 56.48 -23.63 6.84
N VAL A 46 56.67 -22.32 6.96
CA VAL A 46 55.60 -21.31 6.94
C VAL A 46 55.15 -21.14 5.49
N THR A 47 54.39 -22.06 4.92
CA THR A 47 53.90 -21.83 3.52
C THR A 47 52.64 -22.58 3.10
N ALA A 48 52.20 -23.67 3.74
CA ALA A 48 51.11 -24.47 3.17
C ALA A 48 49.69 -23.87 3.33
N PRO A 49 49.26 -23.37 4.51
CA PRO A 49 47.91 -22.80 4.69
C PRO A 49 47.73 -21.48 3.93
N LEU A 50 48.68 -20.55 4.08
CA LEU A 50 48.68 -19.26 3.41
C LEU A 50 48.61 -19.35 1.87
N ARG A 51 49.16 -20.43 1.29
CA ARG A 51 49.08 -20.67 -0.16
C ARG A 51 47.70 -21.13 -0.60
N ARG A 52 46.95 -21.87 0.22
CA ARG A 52 45.59 -22.33 -0.13
C ARG A 52 44.61 -21.15 -0.14
N ASP A 53 44.67 -20.33 0.90
CA ASP A 53 43.80 -19.14 1.04
C ASP A 53 44.04 -18.15 -0.11
N ALA A 54 45.31 -17.93 -0.49
CA ALA A 54 45.65 -17.06 -1.61
C ALA A 54 45.16 -17.60 -2.98
N VAL A 55 45.06 -18.92 -3.14
CA VAL A 55 44.53 -19.54 -4.36
C VAL A 55 43.01 -19.43 -4.41
N ALA A 56 42.32 -19.75 -3.32
CA ALA A 56 40.85 -19.63 -3.21
C ALA A 56 40.39 -18.19 -3.49
N LYS A 57 41.06 -17.21 -2.86
CA LYS A 57 40.83 -15.80 -3.11
C LYS A 57 40.94 -15.41 -4.58
N ARG A 58 42.03 -15.81 -5.26
CA ARG A 58 42.24 -15.50 -6.68
C ARG A 58 41.20 -16.18 -7.58
N GLN A 59 40.75 -17.38 -7.21
CA GLN A 59 39.72 -18.10 -7.95
C GLN A 59 38.36 -17.43 -7.81
N ALA A 60 38.02 -16.93 -6.62
CA ALA A 60 36.80 -16.16 -6.38
C ALA A 60 36.80 -14.86 -7.20
N GLU A 61 37.87 -14.05 -7.11
CA GLU A 61 38.04 -12.81 -7.89
C GLU A 61 37.94 -13.07 -9.40
N ALA A 62 38.68 -14.05 -9.93
CA ALA A 62 38.62 -14.41 -11.34
C ALA A 62 37.24 -14.94 -11.79
N ARG A 63 36.41 -15.45 -10.88
CA ARG A 63 35.05 -15.87 -11.20
C ARG A 63 34.10 -14.67 -11.24
N LEU A 64 34.21 -13.73 -10.31
CA LEU A 64 33.45 -12.47 -10.34
C LEU A 64 33.78 -11.67 -11.62
N ASP A 65 35.06 -11.58 -12.00
CA ASP A 65 35.48 -10.90 -13.23
C ASP A 65 34.92 -11.56 -14.49
N ARG A 66 34.93 -12.89 -14.55
CA ARG A 66 34.30 -13.63 -15.67
C ARG A 66 32.81 -13.39 -15.74
N HIS A 67 32.14 -13.31 -14.59
CA HIS A 67 30.71 -13.04 -14.53
C HIS A 67 30.39 -11.65 -15.09
N ARG A 68 31.06 -10.61 -14.56
CA ARG A 68 30.96 -9.22 -15.04
C ARG A 68 31.26 -9.09 -16.53
N ALA A 69 32.37 -9.68 -17.01
CA ALA A 69 32.75 -9.63 -18.42
C ALA A 69 31.76 -10.31 -19.36
N SER A 70 31.03 -11.33 -18.86
CA SER A 70 30.03 -12.03 -19.66
C SER A 70 28.72 -11.26 -19.83
N GLY A 71 28.42 -10.32 -18.92
CA GLY A 71 27.14 -9.63 -18.83
C GLY A 71 25.93 -10.56 -18.62
N LYS A 72 26.16 -11.85 -18.29
CA LYS A 72 25.11 -12.84 -18.07
C LYS A 72 24.63 -12.82 -16.63
N ASP A 73 23.45 -13.38 -16.39
CA ASP A 73 22.96 -13.62 -15.03
C ASP A 73 23.82 -14.61 -14.26
N TRP A 74 23.83 -14.51 -12.93
CA TRP A 74 24.56 -15.42 -12.05
C TRP A 74 23.93 -16.81 -12.10
N ILE A 75 24.75 -17.83 -12.32
CA ILE A 75 24.35 -19.23 -12.37
C ILE A 75 25.30 -19.97 -11.42
N SER A 76 24.73 -20.57 -10.38
CA SER A 76 25.46 -21.48 -9.49
C SER A 76 25.75 -22.81 -10.20
N GLU A 77 26.96 -23.31 -10.02
CA GLU A 77 27.49 -24.60 -10.46
C GLU A 77 27.39 -25.67 -9.34
N GLY A 78 26.90 -25.31 -8.15
CA GLY A 78 26.62 -26.20 -7.02
C GLY A 78 27.85 -26.63 -6.20
N THR A 79 29.02 -26.07 -6.51
CA THR A 79 30.27 -26.32 -5.77
C THR A 79 30.97 -25.01 -5.40
N GLU A 80 30.20 -23.93 -5.28
CA GLU A 80 30.74 -22.63 -4.93
C GLU A 80 31.26 -22.57 -3.50
N ASP A 81 32.39 -21.90 -3.33
CA ASP A 81 32.82 -21.37 -2.03
C ASP A 81 32.17 -19.99 -1.85
N TYR A 82 30.89 -20.00 -1.46
CA TYR A 82 30.12 -18.76 -1.26
C TYR A 82 30.78 -17.79 -0.26
N PRO A 83 31.32 -18.24 0.89
CA PRO A 83 32.07 -17.35 1.79
C PRO A 83 33.20 -16.59 1.08
N GLU A 84 34.01 -17.26 0.26
CA GLU A 84 35.12 -16.59 -0.45
C GLU A 84 34.65 -15.66 -1.58
N LEU A 85 33.58 -16.01 -2.30
CA LEU A 85 32.97 -15.13 -3.32
C LEU A 85 32.46 -13.83 -2.71
N VAL A 86 31.78 -13.95 -1.57
CA VAL A 86 31.22 -12.81 -0.87
C VAL A 86 32.31 -11.98 -0.20
N ALA A 87 33.32 -12.61 0.41
CA ALA A 87 34.49 -11.93 0.93
C ALA A 87 35.29 -11.20 -0.17
N ALA A 88 35.33 -11.75 -1.39
CA ALA A 88 35.94 -11.06 -2.53
C ALA A 88 35.20 -9.77 -2.89
N LEU A 89 33.86 -9.80 -2.98
CA LEU A 89 33.06 -8.59 -3.22
C LEU A 89 33.20 -7.56 -2.08
N GLN A 90 33.14 -7.99 -0.83
CA GLN A 90 33.32 -7.10 0.32
C GLN A 90 34.66 -6.37 0.32
N ARG A 91 35.74 -7.04 -0.15
CA ARG A 91 37.09 -6.44 -0.21
C ARG A 91 37.22 -5.31 -1.22
N GLU A 92 36.39 -5.28 -2.27
CA GLU A 92 36.50 -4.29 -3.34
C GLU A 92 36.08 -2.89 -2.88
N ALA A 93 35.01 -2.78 -2.09
CA ALA A 93 34.49 -1.47 -1.67
C ALA A 93 33.84 -1.42 -0.27
N GLY A 94 33.76 -2.54 0.46
CA GLY A 94 32.83 -2.68 1.59
C GLY A 94 31.36 -2.64 1.12
N PHE A 95 30.40 -3.06 1.95
CA PHE A 95 28.99 -3.15 1.53
C PHE A 95 28.40 -1.81 1.11
N GLY A 96 28.57 -0.77 1.94
CA GLY A 96 28.09 0.58 1.62
C GLY A 96 28.84 1.30 0.48
N GLY A 97 29.86 0.66 -0.11
CA GLY A 97 30.63 1.20 -1.23
C GLY A 97 30.46 0.43 -2.54
N LEU A 98 29.70 -0.68 -2.55
CA LEU A 98 29.45 -1.43 -3.77
C LEU A 98 28.69 -0.56 -4.79
N ASP A 99 29.08 -0.66 -6.06
CA ASP A 99 28.25 -0.13 -7.13
C ASP A 99 26.97 -0.98 -7.29
N ALA A 100 25.97 -0.42 -7.98
CA ALA A 100 24.66 -1.06 -8.16
C ALA A 100 24.73 -2.40 -8.93
N GLU A 101 25.80 -2.67 -9.67
CA GLU A 101 26.02 -3.95 -10.34
C GLU A 101 26.54 -5.00 -9.35
N SER A 102 27.53 -4.64 -8.55
CA SER A 102 28.15 -5.50 -7.54
C SER A 102 27.19 -5.81 -6.39
N GLU A 103 26.36 -4.85 -5.97
CA GLU A 103 25.28 -5.09 -4.99
C GLU A 103 24.27 -6.11 -5.54
N ARG A 104 23.87 -5.98 -6.81
CA ARG A 104 22.95 -6.92 -7.46
C ARG A 104 23.56 -8.31 -7.58
N LEU A 105 24.84 -8.41 -7.93
CA LEU A 105 25.56 -9.68 -7.99
C LEU A 105 25.65 -10.33 -6.61
N LEU A 106 26.00 -9.56 -5.58
CA LEU A 106 26.05 -10.01 -4.19
C LEU A 106 24.70 -10.61 -3.76
N LYS A 107 23.58 -9.92 -4.01
CA LYS A 107 22.23 -10.43 -3.70
C LYS A 107 21.98 -11.80 -4.37
N LYS A 108 22.35 -11.97 -5.64
CA LYS A 108 22.21 -13.25 -6.36
C LYS A 108 23.07 -14.37 -5.78
N ILE A 109 24.30 -14.05 -5.38
CA ILE A 109 25.22 -15.00 -4.74
C ILE A 109 24.66 -15.44 -3.39
N VAL A 110 24.17 -14.51 -2.57
CA VAL A 110 23.57 -14.79 -1.25
C VAL A 110 22.31 -15.65 -1.39
N VAL A 111 21.44 -15.37 -2.37
CA VAL A 111 20.27 -16.22 -2.66
C VAL A 111 20.70 -17.64 -3.05
N SER A 112 21.70 -17.78 -3.92
CA SER A 112 22.23 -19.10 -4.30
C SER A 112 22.87 -19.83 -3.10
N TRP A 113 23.53 -19.08 -2.22
CA TRP A 113 24.08 -19.62 -0.99
C TRP A 113 22.97 -20.10 -0.07
N TYR A 114 21.89 -19.32 0.07
CA TYR A 114 20.73 -19.71 0.88
C TYR A 114 20.06 -21.00 0.37
N ASP A 115 19.95 -21.18 -0.96
CA ASP A 115 19.43 -22.41 -1.55
C ASP A 115 20.28 -23.65 -1.23
N SER A 116 21.60 -23.46 -1.10
CA SER A 116 22.56 -24.56 -0.87
C SER A 116 22.78 -24.85 0.62
N GLU A 117 22.95 -23.79 1.42
CA GLU A 117 23.33 -23.82 2.84
C GLU A 117 22.59 -22.71 3.61
N PRO A 118 21.28 -22.87 3.87
CA PRO A 118 20.44 -21.80 4.40
C PRO A 118 20.93 -21.28 5.76
N GLU A 119 21.37 -22.16 6.67
CA GLU A 119 21.85 -21.74 7.99
C GLU A 119 23.13 -20.88 7.90
N ALA A 120 24.07 -21.25 7.02
CA ALA A 120 25.32 -20.51 6.86
C ALA A 120 25.10 -19.14 6.19
N ALA A 121 24.24 -19.09 5.17
CA ALA A 121 23.88 -17.84 4.50
C ALA A 121 23.16 -16.88 5.45
N LEU A 122 22.25 -17.39 6.28
CA LEU A 122 21.55 -16.60 7.30
C LEU A 122 22.47 -16.09 8.40
N ASP A 123 23.31 -16.97 8.95
CA ASP A 123 24.28 -16.58 9.97
C ASP A 123 25.21 -15.49 9.43
N TRP A 124 25.69 -15.64 8.19
CA TRP A 124 26.48 -14.61 7.54
C TRP A 124 25.70 -13.29 7.38
N ALA A 125 24.47 -13.34 6.87
CA ALA A 125 23.66 -12.14 6.59
C ALA A 125 23.26 -11.40 7.87
N LEU A 126 23.08 -12.09 8.99
CA LEU A 126 22.75 -11.52 10.30
C LEU A 126 23.97 -10.95 11.05
N ASN A 127 25.19 -11.30 10.64
CA ASN A 127 26.43 -10.90 11.31
C ASN A 127 27.25 -9.89 10.49
N LEU A 128 26.63 -9.13 9.59
CA LEU A 128 27.33 -8.09 8.82
C LEU A 128 27.77 -6.90 9.68
N GLY A 129 27.12 -6.69 10.83
CA GLY A 129 27.48 -5.66 11.81
C GLY A 129 26.98 -4.26 11.45
N ASN A 130 26.21 -4.14 10.37
CA ASN A 130 25.51 -2.94 9.95
C ASN A 130 24.05 -3.30 9.66
N LEU A 131 23.11 -2.75 10.44
CA LEU A 131 21.68 -3.10 10.34
C LEU A 131 21.06 -2.83 8.97
N ALA A 132 21.55 -1.82 8.23
CA ALA A 132 21.06 -1.53 6.89
C ALA A 132 21.53 -2.60 5.89
N ASP A 133 22.81 -2.99 5.92
CA ASP A 133 23.33 -4.05 5.06
C ASP A 133 22.68 -5.41 5.39
N GLU A 134 22.48 -5.70 6.68
CA GLU A 134 21.73 -6.87 7.15
C GLU A 134 20.31 -6.85 6.58
N GLY A 135 19.60 -5.73 6.70
CA GLY A 135 18.26 -5.54 6.13
C GLY A 135 18.22 -5.80 4.62
N VAL A 136 19.17 -5.26 3.86
CA VAL A 136 19.25 -5.44 2.39
C VAL A 136 19.48 -6.90 2.02
N MET A 137 20.37 -7.63 2.70
CA MET A 137 20.62 -9.05 2.42
C MET A 137 19.43 -9.92 2.84
N MET A 138 18.84 -9.65 4.00
CA MET A 138 17.65 -10.37 4.47
C MET A 138 16.47 -10.15 3.52
N SER A 139 16.27 -8.93 3.03
CA SER A 139 15.25 -8.63 2.01
C SER A 139 15.46 -9.44 0.73
N ALA A 140 16.70 -9.63 0.28
CA ALA A 140 16.97 -10.49 -0.87
C ALA A 140 16.56 -11.95 -0.64
N ILE A 141 16.82 -12.49 0.56
CA ILE A 141 16.42 -13.86 0.94
C ILE A 141 14.89 -13.96 1.08
N VAL A 142 14.23 -12.97 1.70
CA VAL A 142 12.76 -12.93 1.82
C VAL A 142 12.11 -12.86 0.46
N ASN A 143 12.63 -12.02 -0.44
CA ASN A 143 12.16 -11.92 -1.82
C ASN A 143 12.22 -13.27 -2.54
N HIS A 144 13.34 -13.96 -2.43
CA HIS A 144 13.51 -15.30 -2.98
C HIS A 144 12.55 -16.33 -2.38
N CYS A 145 12.41 -16.34 -1.05
CA CYS A 145 11.45 -17.22 -0.38
C CYS A 145 10.02 -16.96 -0.85
N ALA A 146 9.65 -15.69 -1.06
CA ALA A 146 8.29 -15.30 -1.41
C ALA A 146 7.87 -15.75 -2.82
N GLU A 147 8.82 -15.90 -3.73
CA GLU A 147 8.55 -16.43 -5.08
C GLU A 147 8.05 -17.89 -5.02
N SER A 148 8.51 -18.67 -4.05
CA SER A 148 8.13 -20.07 -3.87
C SER A 148 7.00 -20.27 -2.87
N ASP A 149 7.11 -19.63 -1.70
CA ASP A 149 6.12 -19.68 -0.61
C ASP A 149 6.11 -18.35 0.15
N TRP A 150 5.21 -17.46 -0.24
CA TRP A 150 5.04 -16.16 0.40
C TRP A 150 4.64 -16.24 1.88
N ARG A 151 3.98 -17.31 2.34
CA ARG A 151 3.64 -17.46 3.78
C ARG A 151 4.87 -17.81 4.60
N ALA A 152 5.72 -18.69 4.08
CA ALA A 152 7.02 -18.97 4.70
C ALA A 152 7.90 -17.72 4.75
N ALA A 153 7.88 -16.90 3.68
CA ALA A 153 8.60 -15.64 3.63
C ALA A 153 8.07 -14.61 4.66
N VAL A 154 6.75 -14.50 4.86
CA VAL A 154 6.17 -13.69 5.95
C VAL A 154 6.66 -14.16 7.30
N ALA A 155 6.54 -15.46 7.61
CA ALA A 155 6.98 -16.02 8.89
C ALA A 155 8.48 -15.83 9.13
N PHE A 156 9.27 -15.87 8.05
CA PHE A 156 10.69 -15.57 8.08
C PHE A 156 10.93 -14.09 8.41
N ALA A 157 10.27 -13.17 7.72
CA ALA A 157 10.41 -11.74 7.97
C ALA A 157 9.93 -11.34 9.38
N GLU A 158 8.85 -11.96 9.88
CA GLU A 158 8.38 -11.84 11.27
C GLU A 158 9.48 -12.22 12.26
N ARG A 159 10.13 -13.36 12.02
CA ARG A 159 11.17 -13.89 12.90
C ARG A 159 12.42 -13.02 12.95
N TYR A 160 12.81 -12.41 11.83
CA TYR A 160 14.11 -11.76 11.69
C TYR A 160 14.08 -10.23 11.54
N GLY A 161 12.94 -9.63 11.17
CA GLY A 161 12.78 -8.19 10.97
C GLY A 161 12.37 -7.45 12.24
N ALA A 162 11.23 -7.85 12.82
CA ALA A 162 10.61 -7.12 13.93
C ALA A 162 11.41 -7.19 15.25
N ALA A 163 12.16 -8.27 15.48
CA ALA A 163 12.84 -8.50 16.76
C ALA A 163 14.06 -7.58 16.98
N ASP A 164 14.74 -7.16 15.90
CA ASP A 164 16.06 -6.54 15.97
C ASP A 164 16.11 -5.12 15.37
N GLY A 165 14.95 -4.54 15.02
CA GLY A 165 14.86 -3.22 14.40
C GLY A 165 15.42 -3.16 12.98
N ARG A 166 15.54 -4.31 12.30
CA ARG A 166 15.98 -4.40 10.91
C ARG A 166 14.79 -4.08 10.00
N GLU A 167 15.03 -3.22 9.03
CA GLU A 167 14.09 -2.98 7.94
C GLU A 167 14.27 -4.08 6.89
N ILE A 168 13.27 -4.96 6.78
CA ILE A 168 13.19 -5.96 5.71
C ILE A 168 12.20 -5.44 4.69
N ASP A 169 12.70 -5.08 3.51
CA ASP A 169 11.87 -4.77 2.36
C ASP A 169 11.15 -6.02 1.91
N MET A 170 9.83 -5.94 1.93
CA MET A 170 8.96 -7.06 1.64
C MET A 170 8.59 -7.04 0.15
N PRO A 171 8.71 -8.18 -0.53
CA PRO A 171 8.52 -8.22 -1.97
C PRO A 171 7.10 -7.85 -2.37
N ARG A 172 6.96 -7.09 -3.46
CA ARG A 172 5.65 -6.78 -4.05
C ARG A 172 4.80 -8.03 -4.33
N ILE A 173 5.41 -9.14 -4.75
CA ILE A 173 4.65 -10.38 -5.00
C ILE A 173 3.97 -10.89 -3.72
N MET A 174 4.59 -10.68 -2.55
CA MET A 174 3.97 -11.01 -1.27
C MET A 174 2.76 -10.12 -1.01
N LEU A 175 2.88 -8.80 -1.21
CA LEU A 175 1.73 -7.89 -1.09
C LEU A 175 0.55 -8.31 -1.97
N GLU A 176 0.80 -8.58 -3.24
CA GLU A 176 -0.26 -9.01 -4.16
C GLU A 176 -0.93 -10.31 -3.69
N LYS A 177 -0.17 -11.27 -3.13
CA LYS A 177 -0.71 -12.53 -2.61
C LYS A 177 -1.43 -12.37 -1.28
N VAL A 178 -0.86 -11.59 -0.36
CA VAL A 178 -1.42 -11.22 0.95
C VAL A 178 -2.82 -10.63 0.75
N MET A 179 -2.97 -9.72 -0.20
CA MET A 179 -4.23 -9.01 -0.45
C MET A 179 -5.32 -9.84 -1.12
N GLN A 180 -4.96 -10.97 -1.72
CA GLN A 180 -5.91 -11.87 -2.39
C GLN A 180 -6.34 -13.04 -1.51
N THR A 181 -5.65 -13.34 -0.41
CA THR A 181 -5.78 -14.65 0.24
C THR A 181 -5.88 -14.64 1.75
N LEU A 182 -5.83 -13.46 2.37
CA LEU A 182 -5.76 -13.34 3.81
C LEU A 182 -7.07 -12.95 4.46
N SER A 183 -7.21 -13.39 5.71
CA SER A 183 -8.14 -12.79 6.65
C SER A 183 -7.74 -11.33 6.96
N PRO A 184 -8.69 -10.49 7.38
CA PRO A 184 -8.41 -9.13 7.84
C PRO A 184 -7.33 -9.04 8.91
N GLU A 185 -7.31 -9.97 9.87
CA GLU A 185 -6.31 -10.02 10.93
C GLU A 185 -4.90 -10.26 10.40
N GLU A 186 -4.76 -11.20 9.47
CA GLU A 186 -3.48 -11.49 8.84
C GLU A 186 -3.02 -10.32 7.95
N PHE A 187 -3.94 -9.66 7.24
CA PHE A 187 -3.62 -8.47 6.45
C PHE A 187 -3.06 -7.36 7.33
N VAL A 188 -3.77 -6.96 8.40
CA VAL A 188 -3.31 -5.87 9.30
C VAL A 188 -2.00 -6.25 9.97
N ARG A 189 -1.84 -7.51 10.38
CA ARG A 189 -0.59 -8.00 10.97
C ARG A 189 0.57 -7.82 10.00
N ILE A 190 0.41 -8.21 8.74
CA ILE A 190 1.47 -8.17 7.73
C ILE A 190 1.70 -6.72 7.26
N ASP A 191 0.66 -5.92 7.03
CA ASP A 191 0.78 -4.50 6.66
C ASP A 191 1.59 -3.70 7.70
N ARG A 192 1.36 -3.94 8.99
CA ARG A 192 2.15 -3.33 10.08
C ARG A 192 3.63 -3.70 10.06
N MET A 193 4.03 -4.76 9.36
CA MET A 193 5.43 -5.14 9.20
C MET A 193 6.12 -4.38 8.06
N PHE A 194 5.36 -3.75 7.15
CA PHE A 194 5.92 -2.90 6.11
C PHE A 194 6.30 -1.56 6.72
N THR A 195 7.47 -1.52 7.37
CA THR A 195 8.08 -0.26 7.81
C THR A 195 8.58 0.51 6.58
N GLY A 196 8.31 1.81 6.49
CA GLY A 196 8.95 2.71 5.51
C GLY A 196 8.22 2.93 4.19
N ALA A 197 7.51 1.92 3.68
CA ALA A 197 6.59 2.05 2.55
C ALA A 197 5.29 1.34 2.92
N SER A 198 4.32 2.07 3.49
CA SER A 198 2.98 1.52 3.70
C SER A 198 2.51 0.96 2.37
N ALA A 199 2.33 -0.36 2.31
CA ALA A 199 1.74 -1.03 1.16
C ALA A 199 0.36 -0.44 0.87
N GLY A 200 -0.29 0.02 1.93
CA GLY A 200 -1.47 0.86 1.90
C GLY A 200 -1.35 2.21 1.19
N ASN A 201 -0.21 2.63 0.63
CA ASN A 201 -0.12 3.87 -0.16
C ASN A 201 0.16 3.63 -1.66
N ASP A 202 0.38 2.38 -2.10
CA ASP A 202 0.46 2.09 -3.53
C ASP A 202 -0.97 1.96 -4.09
N SER A 203 -1.46 3.01 -4.75
CA SER A 203 -2.80 3.06 -5.36
C SER A 203 -3.08 2.00 -6.44
N ARG A 204 -2.08 1.18 -6.79
CA ARG A 204 -2.22 0.04 -7.73
C ARG A 204 -2.59 -1.27 -7.04
N VAL A 205 -2.76 -1.23 -5.73
CA VAL A 205 -3.14 -2.36 -4.90
C VAL A 205 -4.55 -2.84 -5.26
N LYS A 206 -4.68 -4.12 -5.59
CA LYS A 206 -5.97 -4.79 -5.84
C LYS A 206 -6.17 -5.92 -4.85
N VAL A 207 -7.28 -5.91 -4.12
CA VAL A 207 -7.66 -6.99 -3.19
C VAL A 207 -8.51 -8.07 -3.86
N GLY A 208 -8.71 -9.22 -3.20
CA GLY A 208 -9.70 -10.22 -3.63
C GLY A 208 -11.14 -9.68 -3.59
N ASP A 209 -12.06 -10.29 -4.36
CA ASP A 209 -13.50 -9.90 -4.35
C ASP A 209 -14.18 -10.12 -3.00
N ASP A 210 -13.64 -11.05 -2.20
CA ASP A 210 -14.10 -11.43 -0.86
C ASP A 210 -13.40 -10.66 0.27
N PHE A 211 -12.61 -9.64 -0.06
CA PHE A 211 -11.90 -8.84 0.93
C PHE A 211 -12.86 -8.05 1.84
N ARG A 212 -12.72 -8.22 3.16
CA ARG A 212 -13.61 -7.64 4.17
C ARG A 212 -13.13 -6.25 4.61
N PHE A 213 -13.20 -5.26 3.70
CA PHE A 213 -12.65 -3.92 3.90
C PHE A 213 -12.99 -3.28 5.26
N ALA A 214 -14.27 -3.26 5.64
CA ALA A 214 -14.72 -2.65 6.91
C ALA A 214 -14.03 -3.26 8.14
N GLU A 215 -14.00 -4.59 8.22
CA GLU A 215 -13.38 -5.32 9.33
C GLU A 215 -11.86 -5.11 9.33
N THR A 216 -11.22 -5.15 8.17
CA THR A 216 -9.79 -4.85 8.03
C THR A 216 -9.46 -3.46 8.55
N LEU A 217 -10.22 -2.44 8.13
CA LEU A 217 -9.99 -1.06 8.57
C LEU A 217 -10.28 -0.90 10.07
N ASP A 218 -11.28 -1.58 10.62
CA ASP A 218 -11.57 -1.55 12.06
C ASP A 218 -10.41 -2.11 12.90
N LEU A 219 -9.69 -3.12 12.40
CA LEU A 219 -8.52 -3.70 13.08
C LEU A 219 -7.32 -2.74 13.22
N TYR A 220 -7.26 -1.67 12.43
CA TYR A 220 -6.27 -0.59 12.63
C TYR A 220 -6.61 0.29 13.85
N GLY A 221 -7.84 0.29 14.36
CA GLY A 221 -8.22 1.14 15.50
C GLY A 221 -7.97 2.62 15.22
N ASN A 222 -7.19 3.30 16.07
CA ASN A 222 -6.85 4.72 15.87
C ASN A 222 -5.58 4.94 15.03
N ASP A 223 -4.96 3.88 14.52
CA ASP A 223 -3.79 3.99 13.64
C ASP A 223 -4.20 4.60 12.30
N GLU A 224 -3.22 5.14 11.57
CA GLU A 224 -3.40 5.62 10.20
C GLU A 224 -3.93 4.47 9.32
N LYS A 225 -5.08 4.68 8.70
CA LYS A 225 -5.67 3.68 7.80
C LYS A 225 -4.92 3.67 6.48
N PRO A 226 -4.67 2.49 5.89
CA PRO A 226 -4.05 2.39 4.57
C PRO A 226 -4.94 3.05 3.50
N GLN A 227 -4.48 4.15 2.91
CA GLN A 227 -5.23 4.95 1.93
C GLN A 227 -5.66 4.12 0.70
N ALA A 228 -4.77 3.32 0.14
CA ALA A 228 -5.01 2.43 -0.99
C ALA A 228 -6.11 1.40 -0.72
N VAL A 229 -6.27 0.92 0.53
CA VAL A 229 -7.39 0.03 0.89
C VAL A 229 -8.71 0.78 0.86
N LEU A 230 -8.74 2.03 1.34
CA LEU A 230 -9.92 2.90 1.25
C LEU A 230 -10.25 3.28 -0.19
N GLU A 231 -9.24 3.58 -1.01
CA GLU A 231 -9.40 3.91 -2.42
C GLU A 231 -9.94 2.72 -3.21
N GLU A 232 -9.37 1.52 -3.02
CA GLU A 232 -9.85 0.29 -3.65
C GLU A 232 -11.27 -0.06 -3.18
N TRP A 233 -11.59 0.16 -1.89
CA TRP A 233 -12.96 -0.02 -1.41
C TRP A 233 -13.91 0.98 -2.07
N ALA A 234 -13.54 2.26 -2.12
CA ALA A 234 -14.36 3.32 -2.71
C ALA A 234 -14.60 3.08 -4.21
N GLN A 235 -13.59 2.57 -4.92
CA GLN A 235 -13.76 2.13 -6.30
C GLN A 235 -14.87 1.09 -6.41
N ARG A 236 -14.87 0.05 -5.58
CA ARG A 236 -15.84 -1.04 -5.67
C ARG A 236 -17.23 -0.65 -5.17
N ASP A 237 -17.29 0.02 -4.03
CA ASP A 237 -18.52 0.34 -3.32
C ASP A 237 -18.33 1.59 -2.44
N PHE A 238 -18.39 2.76 -3.07
CA PHE A 238 -18.31 4.04 -2.35
C PHE A 238 -19.46 4.22 -1.34
N GLY A 239 -20.63 3.64 -1.58
CA GLY A 239 -21.75 3.71 -0.65
C GLY A 239 -21.42 3.05 0.69
N ALA A 240 -20.84 1.85 0.64
CA ALA A 240 -20.38 1.15 1.85
C ALA A 240 -19.26 1.92 2.57
N VAL A 241 -18.30 2.52 1.84
CA VAL A 241 -17.27 3.39 2.43
C VAL A 241 -17.90 4.59 3.13
N TRP A 242 -18.88 5.23 2.49
CA TRP A 242 -19.57 6.40 3.02
C TRP A 242 -20.32 6.09 4.31
N GLU A 243 -21.09 5.01 4.34
CA GLU A 243 -21.82 4.58 5.54
C GLU A 243 -20.84 4.22 6.67
N TRP A 244 -19.81 3.43 6.36
CA TRP A 244 -18.76 3.06 7.32
C TRP A 244 -18.03 4.29 7.89
N ALA A 245 -17.68 5.26 7.05
CA ALA A 245 -16.98 6.47 7.46
C ALA A 245 -17.88 7.46 8.23
N SER A 246 -19.18 7.45 7.95
CA SER A 246 -20.16 8.34 8.61
C SER A 246 -20.54 7.85 10.01
N ASP A 247 -20.56 6.54 10.24
CA ASP A 247 -20.86 5.94 11.54
C ASP A 247 -19.71 6.08 12.57
N ARG A 248 -18.53 6.54 12.15
CA ARG A 248 -17.32 6.60 12.96
C ARG A 248 -16.98 8.03 13.37
N ASP A 249 -16.69 8.21 14.66
CA ASP A 249 -16.23 9.49 15.22
C ASP A 249 -14.72 9.73 14.99
N GLU A 250 -14.16 9.23 13.88
CA GLU A 250 -12.72 9.25 13.61
C GLU A 250 -12.30 10.57 12.90
N PRO A 251 -11.29 11.31 13.41
CA PRO A 251 -10.89 12.61 12.85
C PRO A 251 -10.50 12.57 11.36
N GLN A 252 -9.86 11.48 10.92
CA GLN A 252 -9.42 11.30 9.53
C GLN A 252 -10.58 11.21 8.54
N PHE A 253 -11.72 10.68 8.98
CA PHE A 253 -12.93 10.61 8.17
C PHE A 253 -13.78 11.85 8.33
N LYS A 254 -13.72 12.56 9.48
CA LYS A 254 -14.32 13.89 9.62
C LYS A 254 -13.73 14.91 8.63
N ASN A 255 -12.52 14.69 8.13
CA ASN A 255 -11.98 15.51 7.05
C ASN A 255 -12.75 15.24 5.75
N GLU A 256 -13.63 16.19 5.43
CA GLU A 256 -14.43 16.19 4.22
C GLU A 256 -13.60 16.03 2.94
N SER A 257 -12.36 16.54 2.94
CA SER A 257 -11.45 16.45 1.80
C SER A 257 -11.12 15.00 1.42
N SER A 258 -10.99 14.12 2.42
CA SER A 258 -10.68 12.70 2.21
C SER A 258 -11.86 11.99 1.54
N LEU A 259 -13.09 12.24 2.02
CA LEU A 259 -14.29 11.66 1.41
C LEU A 259 -14.58 12.23 0.02
N ARG A 260 -14.31 13.52 -0.21
CA ARG A 260 -14.36 14.11 -1.56
C ARG A 260 -13.37 13.41 -2.50
N ALA A 261 -12.13 13.20 -2.08
CA ALA A 261 -11.14 12.49 -2.91
C ALA A 261 -11.61 11.07 -3.28
N LEU A 262 -12.16 10.31 -2.33
CA LEU A 262 -12.71 8.98 -2.57
C LEU A 262 -13.94 9.01 -3.49
N ALA A 263 -14.85 9.98 -3.31
CA ALA A 263 -15.99 10.22 -4.20
C ALA A 263 -15.52 10.50 -5.64
N GLY A 264 -14.48 11.31 -5.82
CA GLY A 264 -13.91 11.60 -7.14
C GLY A 264 -13.33 10.35 -7.82
N ILE A 265 -12.60 9.52 -7.07
CA ILE A 265 -12.06 8.24 -7.57
C ILE A 265 -13.18 7.32 -8.04
N TRP A 266 -14.25 7.16 -7.23
CA TRP A 266 -15.40 6.36 -7.61
C TRP A 266 -16.15 6.94 -8.81
N ALA A 267 -16.42 8.24 -8.82
CA ALA A 267 -17.15 8.93 -9.90
C ALA A 267 -16.43 8.82 -11.25
N ALA A 268 -15.10 8.69 -11.25
CA ALA A 268 -14.32 8.51 -12.47
C ALA A 268 -14.72 7.23 -13.26
N GLN A 269 -15.21 6.19 -12.57
CA GLN A 269 -15.58 4.91 -13.16
C GLN A 269 -17.07 4.56 -13.07
N ALA A 270 -17.81 5.20 -12.17
CA ALA A 270 -19.26 5.03 -12.07
C ALA A 270 -19.97 5.59 -13.32
N ASP A 271 -21.07 4.94 -13.71
CA ASP A 271 -21.97 5.47 -14.74
C ASP A 271 -22.86 6.60 -14.21
N ASP A 272 -23.47 7.35 -15.12
CA ASP A 272 -24.33 8.50 -14.78
C ASP A 272 -25.51 8.10 -13.87
N GLY A 273 -26.06 6.88 -14.02
CA GLY A 273 -27.17 6.40 -13.21
C GLY A 273 -26.74 6.08 -11.78
N GLN A 274 -25.57 5.46 -11.61
CA GLN A 274 -24.97 5.19 -10.30
C GLN A 274 -24.67 6.50 -9.55
N ILE A 275 -24.05 7.47 -10.23
CA ILE A 275 -23.76 8.79 -9.66
C ILE A 275 -25.07 9.48 -9.28
N ALA A 276 -26.08 9.45 -10.16
CA ALA A 276 -27.36 10.09 -9.90
C ALA A 276 -28.08 9.48 -8.69
N GLY A 277 -28.14 8.15 -8.62
CA GLY A 277 -28.75 7.42 -7.52
C GLY A 277 -28.07 7.71 -6.19
N PHE A 278 -26.74 7.73 -6.15
CA PHE A 278 -26.01 7.97 -4.91
C PHE A 278 -26.08 9.44 -4.47
N ALA A 279 -25.96 10.40 -5.38
CA ALA A 279 -26.16 11.81 -5.05
C ALA A 279 -27.59 12.09 -4.57
N ALA A 280 -28.60 11.46 -5.16
CA ALA A 280 -29.99 11.53 -4.71
C ALA A 280 -30.18 10.95 -3.30
N TYR A 281 -29.52 9.83 -3.00
CA TYR A 281 -29.46 9.24 -1.65
C TYR A 281 -28.89 10.25 -0.64
N LEU A 282 -27.72 10.83 -0.92
CA LEU A 282 -27.07 11.84 -0.06
C LEU A 282 -27.91 13.10 0.15
N MET A 283 -28.69 13.52 -0.85
CA MET A 283 -29.55 14.70 -0.76
C MET A 283 -30.80 14.48 0.10
N GLY A 284 -31.18 13.23 0.34
CA GLY A 284 -32.26 12.87 1.26
C GLY A 284 -31.86 12.98 2.73
N ASP A 285 -32.58 12.24 3.58
CA ASP A 285 -32.27 12.10 5.01
C ASP A 285 -31.25 10.97 5.28
N ALA A 286 -30.52 10.54 4.25
CA ALA A 286 -29.64 9.38 4.33
C ALA A 286 -28.27 9.78 4.88
N GLY A 287 -28.10 9.63 6.19
CA GLY A 287 -26.85 9.83 6.90
C GLY A 287 -27.10 9.97 8.40
N PRO A 288 -26.06 10.03 9.23
CA PRO A 288 -26.22 10.38 10.63
C PRO A 288 -26.89 11.78 10.66
N ALA A 289 -27.94 11.91 11.48
CA ALA A 289 -28.86 13.06 11.46
C ALA A 289 -28.20 14.42 11.78
N ASP A 290 -26.89 14.43 12.01
CA ASP A 290 -26.08 15.54 12.48
C ASP A 290 -25.23 16.23 11.38
N ALA A 291 -25.22 15.74 10.13
CA ALA A 291 -24.38 16.35 9.06
C ALA A 291 -25.06 16.55 7.68
N PRO A 292 -26.28 17.10 7.57
CA PRO A 292 -26.98 17.26 6.29
C PRO A 292 -26.22 18.13 5.27
N ASP A 293 -25.41 19.09 5.73
CA ASP A 293 -24.60 19.93 4.85
C ASP A 293 -23.45 19.14 4.22
N ARG A 294 -22.83 18.24 4.98
CA ARG A 294 -21.73 17.37 4.51
C ARG A 294 -22.18 16.44 3.39
N ASN A 295 -23.37 15.83 3.53
CA ASN A 295 -23.91 14.94 2.50
C ASN A 295 -24.15 15.71 1.19
N LEU A 296 -24.69 16.93 1.31
CA LEU A 296 -24.88 17.81 0.15
C LEU A 296 -23.56 18.23 -0.49
N GLU A 297 -22.51 18.47 0.29
CA GLU A 297 -21.19 18.82 -0.25
C GLU A 297 -20.58 17.66 -1.05
N ILE A 298 -20.74 16.42 -0.59
CA ILE A 298 -20.34 15.24 -1.38
C ILE A 298 -21.23 15.07 -2.61
N ALA A 299 -22.55 15.23 -2.50
CA ALA A 299 -23.45 15.18 -3.64
C ALA A 299 -23.07 16.25 -4.69
N TRP A 300 -22.79 17.47 -4.24
CA TRP A 300 -22.31 18.56 -5.09
C TRP A 300 -20.99 18.21 -5.77
N HIS A 301 -20.05 17.62 -5.03
CA HIS A 301 -18.76 17.19 -5.57
C HIS A 301 -18.95 16.14 -6.69
N LEU A 302 -19.81 15.14 -6.48
CA LEU A 302 -20.13 14.12 -7.48
C LEU A 302 -20.71 14.71 -8.76
N LEU A 303 -21.63 15.68 -8.64
CA LEU A 303 -22.21 16.39 -9.79
C LEU A 303 -21.14 17.18 -10.58
N ARG A 304 -20.14 17.70 -9.88
CA ARG A 304 -19.03 18.48 -10.48
C ARG A 304 -18.06 17.64 -11.28
N GLU A 305 -17.85 16.38 -10.90
CA GLU A 305 -17.00 15.47 -11.67
C GLU A 305 -17.62 15.11 -13.04
N ARG A 306 -18.94 15.35 -13.23
CA ARG A 306 -19.68 15.11 -14.47
C ARG A 306 -20.56 16.31 -14.88
N PRO A 307 -20.02 17.52 -15.08
CA PRO A 307 -20.82 18.75 -15.17
C PRO A 307 -21.64 18.84 -16.46
N VAL A 308 -21.27 18.09 -17.50
CA VAL A 308 -21.94 18.08 -18.81
C VAL A 308 -22.96 16.95 -18.96
N SER A 309 -23.03 16.03 -18.00
CA SER A 309 -23.91 14.85 -18.06
C SER A 309 -25.40 15.18 -17.80
N GLU A 310 -26.27 14.19 -18.05
CA GLU A 310 -27.70 14.20 -17.67
C GLU A 310 -27.92 13.76 -16.21
N VAL A 311 -26.83 13.60 -15.43
CA VAL A 311 -26.89 13.17 -14.03
C VAL A 311 -27.75 14.13 -13.21
N LEU A 312 -27.60 15.45 -13.38
CA LEU A 312 -28.31 16.44 -12.56
C LEU A 312 -29.84 16.34 -12.68
N PRO A 313 -30.45 16.34 -13.88
CA PRO A 313 -31.89 16.07 -14.02
C PRO A 313 -32.33 14.77 -13.33
N SER A 314 -31.59 13.67 -13.51
CA SER A 314 -31.91 12.39 -12.88
C SER A 314 -31.83 12.45 -11.36
N VAL A 315 -30.86 13.17 -10.80
CA VAL A 315 -30.74 13.36 -9.34
C VAL A 315 -31.97 14.07 -8.80
N LEU A 316 -32.40 15.16 -9.45
CA LEU A 316 -33.57 15.93 -9.02
C LEU A 316 -34.89 15.19 -9.19
N GLU A 317 -34.95 14.22 -10.12
CA GLU A 317 -36.11 13.36 -10.30
C GLU A 317 -36.20 12.27 -9.22
N ILE A 318 -35.06 11.71 -8.81
CA ILE A 318 -34.99 10.57 -7.89
C ILE A 318 -34.88 11.02 -6.42
N ALA A 319 -34.25 12.17 -6.16
CA ALA A 319 -33.99 12.63 -4.80
C ALA A 319 -35.30 12.85 -4.02
N PRO A 320 -35.37 12.40 -2.76
CA PRO A 320 -36.58 12.52 -1.97
C PRO A 320 -36.82 13.97 -1.50
N GLY A 321 -38.08 14.36 -1.39
CA GLY A 321 -38.49 15.68 -0.88
C GLY A 321 -38.93 16.64 -1.98
N ASN A 322 -38.97 17.94 -1.64
CA ASN A 322 -39.39 18.96 -2.59
C ASN A 322 -38.22 19.34 -3.52
N ARG A 323 -38.45 19.22 -4.83
CA ARG A 323 -37.49 19.57 -5.88
C ARG A 323 -36.91 20.98 -5.74
N GLN A 324 -37.74 21.98 -5.40
CA GLN A 324 -37.27 23.35 -5.25
C GLN A 324 -36.34 23.50 -4.05
N ASP A 325 -36.64 22.81 -2.95
CA ASP A 325 -35.79 22.85 -1.74
C ASP A 325 -34.43 22.19 -2.03
N GLN A 326 -34.42 21.08 -2.76
CA GLN A 326 -33.18 20.43 -3.21
C GLN A 326 -32.33 21.34 -4.09
N LEU A 327 -32.94 21.97 -5.09
CA LEU A 327 -32.26 22.93 -5.95
C LEU A 327 -31.70 24.12 -5.15
N ASN A 328 -32.46 24.65 -4.19
CA ASN A 328 -31.99 25.72 -3.30
C ASN A 328 -30.80 25.29 -2.44
N ARG A 329 -30.83 24.07 -1.90
CA ARG A 329 -29.75 23.47 -1.09
C ARG A 329 -28.48 23.30 -1.92
N LEU A 330 -28.57 22.73 -3.12
CA LEU A 330 -27.42 22.56 -4.03
C LEU A 330 -26.83 23.90 -4.46
N LEU A 331 -27.66 24.90 -4.79
CA LEU A 331 -27.17 26.24 -5.11
C LEU A 331 -26.42 26.89 -3.95
N ARG A 332 -26.87 26.69 -2.71
CA ARG A 332 -26.21 27.23 -1.51
C ARG A 332 -24.81 26.64 -1.34
N ILE A 333 -24.67 25.32 -1.49
CA ILE A 333 -23.38 24.61 -1.42
C ILE A 333 -22.49 25.02 -2.60
N GLY A 334 -23.01 25.04 -3.83
CA GLY A 334 -22.26 25.49 -4.99
C GLY A 334 -21.81 26.95 -4.93
N ALA A 335 -22.41 27.76 -4.04
CA ALA A 335 -22.01 29.12 -3.76
C ALA A 335 -20.94 29.25 -2.65
N THR A 336 -20.77 28.26 -1.77
CA THR A 336 -19.65 28.27 -0.80
C THR A 336 -18.36 27.80 -1.46
N ASP A 337 -18.47 26.97 -2.50
CA ASP A 337 -17.36 26.38 -3.25
C ASP A 337 -16.76 27.30 -4.35
N LEU A 338 -16.90 28.63 -4.22
CA LEU A 338 -16.47 29.64 -5.21
C LEU A 338 -14.96 29.68 -5.49
N LYS A 339 -14.15 28.93 -4.73
CA LYS A 339 -12.70 28.86 -4.94
C LYS A 339 -12.29 27.97 -6.11
N PHE A 340 -13.21 27.21 -6.71
CA PHE A 340 -12.86 26.17 -7.66
C PHE A 340 -13.48 26.41 -9.05
N GLY A 341 -12.62 26.76 -10.01
CA GLY A 341 -12.69 26.34 -11.42
C GLY A 341 -13.90 26.74 -12.29
N LYS A 342 -13.77 26.46 -13.59
CA LYS A 342 -14.85 26.64 -14.59
C LYS A 342 -15.93 25.55 -14.48
N GLU A 343 -15.58 24.43 -13.88
CA GLU A 343 -16.42 23.24 -13.71
C GLU A 343 -17.60 23.54 -12.79
N ASN A 344 -17.38 24.29 -11.70
CA ASN A 344 -18.45 24.74 -10.80
C ASN A 344 -19.45 25.65 -11.51
N ASP A 345 -18.96 26.52 -12.39
CA ASP A 345 -19.83 27.43 -13.14
C ASP A 345 -20.74 26.66 -14.10
N LEU A 346 -20.25 25.57 -14.71
CA LEU A 346 -21.07 24.72 -15.57
C LEU A 346 -22.19 24.00 -14.82
N VAL A 347 -21.89 23.35 -13.68
CA VAL A 347 -22.93 22.70 -12.85
C VAL A 347 -23.94 23.74 -12.38
N ARG A 348 -23.48 24.91 -11.93
CA ARG A 348 -24.35 26.01 -11.48
C ARG A 348 -25.24 26.51 -12.61
N GLN A 349 -24.70 26.72 -13.80
CA GLN A 349 -25.49 27.11 -14.98
C GLN A 349 -26.54 26.06 -15.31
N LYS A 350 -26.19 24.78 -15.27
CA LYS A 350 -27.16 23.69 -15.47
C LYS A 350 -28.26 23.72 -14.40
N LEU A 351 -27.91 23.85 -13.11
CA LEU A 351 -28.89 23.98 -12.03
C LEU A 351 -29.86 25.14 -12.26
N LEU A 352 -29.34 26.31 -12.61
CA LEU A 352 -30.17 27.48 -12.90
C LEU A 352 -31.06 27.24 -14.13
N GLY A 353 -30.55 26.53 -15.15
CA GLY A 353 -31.33 26.13 -16.31
C GLY A 353 -32.44 25.11 -16.02
N GLN A 354 -32.35 24.37 -14.90
CA GLN A 354 -33.42 23.49 -14.44
C GLN A 354 -34.55 24.24 -13.70
N MET A 355 -34.36 25.51 -13.34
CA MET A 355 -35.36 26.28 -12.60
C MET A 355 -36.24 27.10 -13.52
N SER A 356 -37.54 27.16 -13.20
CA SER A 356 -38.44 28.17 -13.74
C SER A 356 -38.11 29.57 -13.19
N PRO A 357 -38.55 30.67 -13.86
CA PRO A 357 -38.32 32.03 -13.36
C PRO A 357 -38.84 32.27 -11.93
N VAL A 358 -39.94 31.62 -11.54
CA VAL A 358 -40.50 31.74 -10.19
C VAL A 358 -39.60 31.02 -9.16
N GLU A 359 -39.12 29.83 -9.50
CA GLU A 359 -38.17 29.06 -8.70
C GLU A 359 -36.85 29.80 -8.50
N LEU A 360 -36.32 30.45 -9.55
CA LEU A 360 -35.11 31.27 -9.47
C LEU A 360 -35.25 32.45 -8.49
N ILE A 361 -36.37 33.16 -8.56
CA ILE A 361 -36.67 34.26 -7.62
C ILE A 361 -36.76 33.72 -6.18
N ALA A 362 -37.42 32.57 -5.99
CA ALA A 362 -37.53 31.94 -4.67
C ALA A 362 -36.16 31.51 -4.12
N ALA A 363 -35.34 30.88 -4.96
CA ALA A 363 -33.97 30.48 -4.64
C ALA A 363 -33.11 31.66 -4.22
N PHE A 364 -33.14 32.73 -5.01
CA PHE A 364 -32.40 33.96 -4.73
C PHE A 364 -32.82 34.57 -3.39
N LYS A 365 -34.13 34.65 -3.10
CA LYS A 365 -34.63 35.16 -1.81
C LYS A 365 -34.20 34.28 -0.64
N SER A 366 -34.23 32.96 -0.79
CA SER A 366 -33.86 31.99 0.25
C SER A 366 -32.36 31.97 0.59
N ASN A 367 -31.52 32.49 -0.32
CA ASN A 367 -30.07 32.55 -0.18
C ASN A 367 -29.53 33.99 -0.05
N ARG A 368 -30.40 34.98 0.11
CA ARG A 368 -30.05 36.42 0.13
C ARG A 368 -29.06 36.79 1.24
N ASP A 369 -29.10 36.07 2.36
CA ASP A 369 -28.25 36.35 3.53
C ASP A 369 -26.86 35.70 3.45
N ALA A 370 -26.57 34.93 2.40
CA ALA A 370 -25.25 34.36 2.15
C ALA A 370 -24.27 35.48 1.76
N LYS A 371 -23.64 36.09 2.78
CA LYS A 371 -22.69 37.22 2.71
C LYS A 371 -21.58 37.11 1.64
N TRP A 372 -21.29 35.92 1.12
CA TRP A 372 -20.22 35.64 0.16
C TRP A 372 -20.66 35.75 -1.31
N LEU A 373 -21.94 35.99 -1.56
CA LEU A 373 -22.51 36.26 -2.88
C LEU A 373 -22.23 37.71 -3.30
N GLY A 374 -20.97 38.02 -3.62
CA GLY A 374 -20.60 39.32 -4.18
C GLY A 374 -21.51 39.65 -5.37
N GLY A 375 -22.14 40.83 -5.37
CA GLY A 375 -23.21 41.18 -6.30
C GLY A 375 -22.87 41.07 -7.79
N THR A 376 -21.60 40.96 -8.14
CA THR A 376 -21.11 40.74 -9.51
C THR A 376 -21.50 39.39 -10.09
N TYR A 377 -21.60 38.32 -9.29
CA TYR A 377 -21.80 36.96 -9.80
C TYR A 377 -23.23 36.64 -10.25
N TYR A 378 -24.22 37.43 -9.84
CA TYR A 378 -25.61 37.25 -10.28
C TYR A 378 -26.02 38.18 -11.41
N LYS A 379 -25.23 39.23 -11.72
CA LYS A 379 -25.59 40.14 -12.81
C LYS A 379 -25.67 39.38 -14.14
N GLU A 380 -24.70 38.54 -14.46
CA GLU A 380 -24.73 37.72 -15.69
C GLU A 380 -25.82 36.64 -15.68
N PRO A 381 -25.95 35.78 -14.65
CA PRO A 381 -27.04 34.80 -14.61
C PRO A 381 -28.44 35.42 -14.65
N LEU A 382 -28.69 36.50 -13.89
CA LEU A 382 -29.99 37.17 -13.93
C LEU A 382 -30.22 37.86 -15.28
N ALA A 383 -29.18 38.41 -15.92
CA ALA A 383 -29.31 38.94 -17.28
C ALA A 383 -29.62 37.83 -18.31
N LEU A 384 -28.99 36.66 -18.21
CA LEU A 384 -29.27 35.49 -19.05
C LEU A 384 -30.70 34.95 -18.85
N LEU A 385 -31.28 35.15 -17.67
CA LEU A 385 -32.67 34.82 -17.36
C LEU A 385 -33.67 35.90 -17.83
N GLY A 386 -33.19 36.91 -18.55
CA GLY A 386 -34.02 37.96 -19.15
C GLY A 386 -34.39 39.10 -18.19
N TYR A 387 -33.78 39.17 -17.01
CA TYR A 387 -33.98 40.32 -16.11
C TYR A 387 -33.24 41.54 -16.65
N SER A 388 -33.91 42.69 -16.62
CA SER A 388 -33.28 43.96 -17.00
C SER A 388 -32.20 44.34 -15.98
N PRO A 389 -31.17 45.11 -16.37
CA PRO A 389 -30.17 45.61 -15.42
C PRO A 389 -30.78 46.25 -14.17
N GLU A 390 -31.90 46.97 -14.30
CA GLU A 390 -32.60 47.60 -13.17
C GLU A 390 -33.31 46.60 -12.26
N GLN A 391 -33.85 45.51 -12.82
CA GLN A 391 -34.44 44.42 -12.02
C GLN A 391 -33.36 43.69 -11.24
N ILE A 392 -32.22 43.45 -11.89
CA ILE A 392 -31.03 42.84 -11.29
C ILE A 392 -30.53 43.70 -10.13
N GLU A 393 -30.40 45.01 -10.34
CA GLU A 393 -29.91 45.96 -9.34
C GLU A 393 -30.84 46.08 -8.13
N ARG A 394 -32.16 45.91 -8.33
CA ARG A 394 -33.15 45.82 -7.22
C ARG A 394 -33.15 44.49 -6.48
N MET A 395 -32.72 43.42 -7.14
CA MET A 395 -32.64 42.09 -6.54
C MET A 395 -31.36 41.93 -5.72
N LEU A 396 -30.24 42.48 -6.19
CA LEU A 396 -28.97 42.42 -5.47
C LEU A 396 -29.04 43.21 -4.15
N PRO A 397 -28.51 42.67 -3.04
CA PRO A 397 -28.33 43.45 -1.81
C PRO A 397 -27.39 44.63 -2.08
N GLU A 398 -27.74 45.82 -1.57
CA GLU A 398 -26.91 47.04 -1.63
C GLU A 398 -25.57 46.88 -0.92
#